data_AF-A0A535H1B5-F1
#
_entry.id   AF-A0A535H1B5-F1
#
_cell.length_a   1.000
_cell.length_b   1.000
_cell.length_c   1.000
_cell.angle_alpha   90.00
_cell.angle_beta   90.00
_cell.angle_gamma   90.00
#
_symmetry.space_group_name_H-M   'P 1'
#
loop_
_entity.id
_entity.type
_entity.pdbx_description
1 polymer ?
#
loop_
_entity_poly.entity_id
_entity_poly.type
_entity_poly.pdbx_seq_one_letter_code
_entity_poly.pdbx_strand_id
1 'polypeptide(L)'
;MKATRVLAGRREGELLAFPSVRRMTDLLSQRCREQSWVRTSVATLNRFRTMTGHTDLEALREQALADPIVAEGTLASFAAALAGYTESQVSALAMGAKIWFRLNSIAVPWRPLGGMSSPPTLAAGDQQGIERVILLALIGSGLQLTELLRLRVGDVGSLDADGCLMPDVEADPLAIAFTPRRGKQVERITFLTYQARQALLASLEQGAINRASMHPLDLDAPLLAQSDGSKVSAQSVARARRRSGALIRAGSEVNVTLCRTTGDFFREWGLPGSRFVGPEELPMEEYR
;
A
#
# COMPACT_ATOMS: atom_id res chain seq x y z
N MET A 1 -3.38 -7.34 18.91
CA MET A 1 -4.76 -6.81 19.05
C MET A 1 -5.63 -7.59 18.09
N LYS A 2 -6.85 -8.01 18.47
CA LYS A 2 -7.69 -8.89 17.63
C LYS A 2 -8.16 -8.19 16.35
N ALA A 3 -8.17 -8.89 15.21
CA ALA A 3 -8.66 -8.45 13.90
C ALA A 3 -9.95 -7.60 13.94
N THR A 4 -10.92 -8.03 14.75
CA THR A 4 -12.23 -7.38 14.90
C THR A 4 -12.16 -5.92 15.35
N ARG A 5 -11.17 -5.56 16.17
CA ARG A 5 -11.03 -4.17 16.67
C ARG A 5 -10.48 -3.22 15.61
N VAL A 6 -9.66 -3.72 14.67
CA VAL A 6 -9.04 -2.90 13.63
C VAL A 6 -10.05 -2.42 12.59
N LEU A 7 -11.08 -3.23 12.34
CA LEU A 7 -12.16 -3.00 11.36
C LEU A 7 -13.49 -2.57 12.02
N ALA A 8 -13.51 -2.30 13.33
CA ALA A 8 -14.73 -1.90 14.02
C ALA A 8 -15.37 -0.65 13.38
N GLY A 9 -16.69 -0.70 13.15
CA GLY A 9 -17.44 0.38 12.51
C GLY A 9 -17.23 0.51 11.00
N ARG A 10 -16.51 -0.41 10.35
CA ARG A 10 -16.30 -0.44 8.90
C ARG A 10 -17.13 -1.55 8.27
N ARG A 11 -17.72 -1.28 7.10
CA ARG A 11 -18.47 -2.28 6.32
C ARG A 11 -17.60 -3.49 5.97
N GLU A 12 -16.31 -3.25 5.71
CA GLU A 12 -15.34 -4.30 5.41
C GLU A 12 -15.15 -5.32 6.56
N GLY A 13 -15.60 -5.01 7.78
CA GLY A 13 -15.58 -5.94 8.90
C GLY A 13 -16.40 -7.21 8.66
N GLU A 14 -17.42 -7.16 7.80
CA GLU A 14 -18.23 -8.33 7.40
C GLU A 14 -17.37 -9.43 6.74
N LEU A 15 -16.29 -9.06 6.04
CA LEU A 15 -15.42 -10.04 5.39
C LEU A 15 -14.68 -10.94 6.40
N LEU A 16 -14.63 -10.58 7.69
CA LEU A 16 -14.07 -11.45 8.73
C LEU A 16 -14.89 -12.72 8.99
N ALA A 17 -16.08 -12.83 8.39
CA ALA A 17 -16.84 -14.09 8.34
C ALA A 17 -16.11 -15.18 7.55
N PHE A 18 -15.30 -14.81 6.55
CA PHE A 18 -14.45 -15.74 5.80
C PHE A 18 -13.18 -16.09 6.60
N PRO A 19 -12.95 -17.36 6.95
CA PRO A 19 -11.76 -17.78 7.71
C PRO A 19 -10.43 -17.35 7.08
N SER A 20 -10.33 -17.41 5.75
CA SER A 20 -9.13 -17.00 5.00
C SER A 20 -8.81 -15.51 5.14
N VAL A 21 -9.84 -14.65 5.20
CA VAL A 21 -9.71 -13.20 5.40
C VAL A 21 -9.35 -12.90 6.85
N ARG A 22 -9.97 -13.60 7.80
CA ARG A 22 -9.60 -13.50 9.22
C ARG A 22 -8.13 -13.86 9.43
N ARG A 23 -7.66 -14.95 8.83
CA ARG A 23 -6.25 -15.36 8.90
C ARG A 23 -5.30 -14.29 8.37
N MET A 24 -5.56 -13.73 7.18
CA MET A 24 -4.80 -12.57 6.66
C MET A 24 -4.82 -11.41 7.66
N THR A 25 -5.99 -11.06 8.19
CA THR A 25 -6.16 -9.91 9.10
C THR A 25 -5.39 -10.10 10.40
N ASP A 26 -5.41 -11.31 10.97
CA ASP A 26 -4.68 -11.63 12.19
C ASP A 26 -3.16 -11.63 11.97
N LEU A 27 -2.67 -12.21 10.86
CA LEU A 27 -1.25 -12.16 10.50
C LEU A 27 -0.77 -10.72 10.29
N LEU A 28 -1.48 -9.93 9.49
CA LEU A 28 -1.14 -8.52 9.28
C LEU A 28 -1.22 -7.71 10.59
N SER A 29 -2.20 -7.97 11.45
CA SER A 29 -2.30 -7.31 12.77
C SER A 29 -1.16 -7.67 13.72
N GLN A 30 -0.55 -8.84 13.52
CA GLN A 30 0.61 -9.30 14.30
C GLN A 30 1.92 -8.80 13.71
N ARG A 31 2.06 -8.76 12.38
CA ARG A 31 3.32 -8.46 11.69
C ARG A 31 3.46 -6.98 11.35
N CYS A 32 2.38 -6.28 10.98
CA CYS A 32 2.46 -4.85 10.65
C CYS A 32 2.53 -3.98 11.91
N ARG A 33 3.32 -2.90 11.86
CA ARG A 33 3.26 -1.84 12.87
C ARG A 33 1.99 -1.02 12.73
N GLU A 34 1.68 -0.59 11.50
CA GLU A 34 0.56 0.29 11.20
C GLU A 34 -0.71 -0.51 10.87
N GLN A 35 -1.80 -0.20 11.57
CA GLN A 35 -3.09 -0.86 11.38
C GLN A 35 -3.80 -0.44 10.07
N SER A 36 -3.35 0.65 9.46
CA SER A 36 -3.84 1.10 8.16
C SER A 36 -3.66 0.01 7.10
N TRP A 37 -2.60 -0.80 7.17
CA TRP A 37 -2.37 -1.89 6.23
C TRP A 37 -3.46 -2.94 6.25
N VAL A 38 -3.93 -3.33 7.44
CA VAL A 38 -5.07 -4.25 7.57
C VAL A 38 -6.31 -3.67 6.91
N ARG A 39 -6.60 -2.39 7.17
CA ARG A 39 -7.78 -1.70 6.62
C ARG A 39 -7.70 -1.60 5.09
N THR A 40 -6.54 -1.23 4.56
CA THR A 40 -6.29 -1.13 3.12
C THR A 40 -6.38 -2.50 2.45
N SER A 41 -5.74 -3.53 3.00
CA SER A 41 -5.76 -4.88 2.42
C SER A 41 -7.17 -5.47 2.39
N VAL A 42 -7.96 -5.30 3.45
CA VAL A 42 -9.34 -5.84 3.46
C VAL A 42 -10.26 -5.02 2.54
N ALA A 43 -10.12 -3.69 2.49
CA ALA A 43 -10.91 -2.86 1.58
C ALA A 43 -10.62 -3.15 0.10
N THR A 44 -9.34 -3.33 -0.24
CA THR A 44 -8.92 -3.67 -1.62
C THR A 44 -9.31 -5.09 -1.99
N LEU A 45 -9.29 -6.04 -1.04
CA LEU A 45 -9.84 -7.37 -1.24
C LEU A 45 -11.37 -7.36 -1.47
N ASN A 46 -12.12 -6.55 -0.72
CA ASN A 46 -13.55 -6.37 -0.96
C ASN A 46 -13.84 -5.81 -2.35
N ARG A 47 -13.01 -4.86 -2.82
CA ARG A 47 -13.09 -4.32 -4.17
C ARG A 47 -12.82 -5.38 -5.23
N PHE A 48 -11.76 -6.16 -5.06
CA PHE A 48 -11.44 -7.33 -5.91
C PHE A 48 -12.62 -8.29 -5.99
N ARG A 49 -13.18 -8.69 -4.85
CA ARG A 49 -14.36 -9.55 -4.74
C ARG A 49 -15.54 -9.02 -5.57
N THR A 50 -15.81 -7.72 -5.44
CA THR A 50 -16.95 -7.07 -6.10
C THR A 50 -16.74 -6.95 -7.61
N MET A 51 -15.52 -6.63 -8.05
CA MET A 51 -15.22 -6.42 -9.48
C MET A 51 -15.06 -7.72 -10.27
N THR A 52 -14.64 -8.80 -9.61
CA THR A 52 -14.46 -10.12 -10.25
C THR A 52 -15.69 -11.03 -10.13
N GLY A 53 -16.67 -10.67 -9.28
CA GLY A 53 -17.88 -11.46 -9.07
C GLY A 53 -17.72 -12.67 -8.13
N HIS A 54 -16.54 -12.91 -7.57
CA HIS A 54 -16.29 -14.01 -6.63
C HIS A 54 -16.83 -13.70 -5.23
N THR A 55 -18.15 -13.80 -5.02
CA THR A 55 -18.79 -13.47 -3.73
C THR A 55 -18.36 -14.38 -2.58
N ASP A 56 -18.07 -15.65 -2.87
CA ASP A 56 -17.52 -16.63 -1.91
C ASP A 56 -16.00 -16.74 -2.06
N LEU A 57 -15.28 -16.14 -1.09
CA LEU A 57 -13.82 -16.15 -1.06
C LEU A 57 -13.25 -17.52 -0.63
N GLU A 58 -13.99 -18.34 0.13
CA GLU A 58 -13.49 -19.68 0.48
C GLU A 58 -13.56 -20.63 -0.71
N ALA A 59 -14.64 -20.57 -1.49
CA ALA A 59 -14.73 -21.33 -2.74
C ALA A 59 -13.61 -20.96 -3.72
N LEU A 60 -13.33 -19.66 -3.89
CA LEU A 60 -12.21 -19.20 -4.72
C LEU A 60 -10.86 -19.71 -4.17
N ARG A 61 -10.66 -19.67 -2.85
CA ARG A 61 -9.43 -20.18 -2.21
C ARG A 61 -9.25 -21.67 -2.47
N GLU A 62 -10.30 -22.47 -2.33
CA GLU A 62 -10.25 -23.92 -2.55
C GLU A 62 -9.92 -24.26 -4.01
N GLN A 63 -10.54 -23.57 -4.97
CA GLN A 63 -10.24 -23.72 -6.38
C GLN A 63 -8.78 -23.37 -6.69
N ALA A 64 -8.31 -22.23 -6.16
CA ALA A 64 -6.95 -21.76 -6.37
C ALA A 64 -5.87 -22.59 -5.66
N LEU A 65 -6.21 -23.28 -4.57
CA LEU A 65 -5.32 -24.27 -3.94
C LEU A 65 -5.20 -25.54 -4.78
N ALA A 66 -6.28 -25.96 -5.43
CA ALA A 66 -6.27 -27.10 -6.33
C ALA A 66 -5.55 -26.78 -7.66
N ASP A 67 -5.73 -25.56 -8.17
CA ASP A 67 -5.10 -25.08 -9.40
C ASP A 67 -4.67 -23.60 -9.27
N PRO A 68 -3.37 -23.32 -9.11
CA PRO A 68 -2.85 -21.95 -9.02
C PRO A 68 -3.17 -21.05 -10.21
N ILE A 69 -3.44 -21.63 -11.39
CA ILE A 69 -3.82 -20.88 -12.60
C ILE A 69 -5.14 -20.13 -12.37
N VAL A 70 -6.04 -20.65 -11.53
CA VAL A 70 -7.30 -19.96 -11.17
C VAL A 70 -6.99 -18.61 -10.52
N ALA A 71 -6.05 -18.55 -9.60
CA ALA A 71 -5.69 -17.30 -8.93
C ALA A 71 -5.06 -16.28 -9.90
N GLU A 72 -4.19 -16.75 -10.79
CA GLU A 72 -3.60 -15.91 -11.86
C GLU A 72 -4.67 -15.38 -12.81
N GLY A 73 -5.58 -16.25 -13.26
CA GLY A 73 -6.71 -15.91 -14.10
C GLY A 73 -7.61 -14.87 -13.46
N THR A 74 -7.97 -15.03 -12.19
CA THR A 74 -8.81 -14.05 -11.48
C THR A 74 -8.08 -12.71 -11.29
N LEU A 75 -6.78 -12.71 -11.00
CA LEU A 75 -5.99 -11.47 -10.94
C LEU A 75 -5.91 -10.79 -12.31
N ALA A 76 -5.80 -11.54 -13.40
CA ALA A 76 -5.83 -11.02 -14.76
C ALA A 76 -7.21 -10.43 -15.11
N SER A 77 -8.31 -11.11 -14.76
CA SER A 77 -9.67 -10.57 -14.91
C SER A 77 -9.87 -9.28 -14.11
N PHE A 78 -9.31 -9.22 -12.90
CA PHE A 78 -9.34 -8.00 -12.10
C PHE A 78 -8.55 -6.85 -12.76
N ALA A 79 -7.36 -7.13 -13.30
CA ALA A 79 -6.57 -6.14 -14.04
C ALA A 79 -7.32 -5.65 -15.29
N ALA A 80 -7.98 -6.55 -16.03
CA ALA A 80 -8.80 -6.20 -17.19
C ALA A 80 -9.98 -5.27 -16.81
N ALA A 81 -10.64 -5.53 -15.68
CA ALA A 81 -11.69 -4.67 -15.15
C ALA A 81 -11.18 -3.29 -14.70
N LEU A 82 -9.86 -3.13 -14.56
CA LEU A 82 -9.17 -1.88 -14.21
C LEU A 82 -8.44 -1.24 -15.40
N ALA A 83 -8.72 -1.62 -16.64
CA ALA A 83 -7.97 -1.17 -17.81
C ALA A 83 -7.85 0.37 -17.96
N GLY A 84 -8.81 1.14 -17.45
CA GLY A 84 -8.77 2.62 -17.45
C GLY A 84 -8.01 3.27 -16.27
N TYR A 85 -7.40 2.47 -15.40
CA TYR A 85 -6.69 2.94 -14.21
C TYR A 85 -5.18 2.98 -14.46
N THR A 86 -4.49 3.88 -13.76
CA THR A 86 -3.03 3.97 -13.81
C THR A 86 -2.37 2.78 -13.12
N GLU A 87 -1.14 2.43 -13.48
CA GLU A 87 -0.37 1.36 -12.82
C GLU A 87 -0.32 1.52 -11.29
N SER A 88 -0.17 2.77 -10.80
CA SER A 88 -0.19 3.04 -9.37
C SER A 88 -1.52 2.72 -8.72
N GLN A 89 -2.64 3.00 -9.40
CA GLN A 89 -3.97 2.69 -8.90
C GLN A 89 -4.20 1.18 -8.91
N VAL A 90 -3.81 0.51 -9.99
CA VAL A 90 -3.91 -0.96 -10.10
C VAL A 90 -3.08 -1.64 -9.01
N SER A 91 -1.81 -1.25 -8.81
CA SER A 91 -0.95 -1.80 -7.74
C SER A 91 -1.59 -1.62 -6.35
N ALA A 92 -2.11 -0.43 -6.05
CA ALA A 92 -2.78 -0.17 -4.78
C ALA A 92 -4.05 -1.03 -4.60
N LEU A 93 -4.86 -1.19 -5.65
CA LEU A 93 -6.11 -1.95 -5.62
C LEU A 93 -5.88 -3.47 -5.60
N ALA A 94 -4.80 -3.97 -6.19
CA ALA A 94 -4.46 -5.39 -6.23
C ALA A 94 -3.81 -5.90 -4.93
N MET A 95 -3.31 -4.98 -4.09
CA MET A 95 -2.56 -5.30 -2.87
C MET A 95 -3.28 -6.32 -1.97
N GLY A 96 -4.56 -6.09 -1.66
CA GLY A 96 -5.34 -6.98 -0.80
C GLY A 96 -5.48 -8.40 -1.35
N ALA A 97 -5.79 -8.53 -2.65
CA ALA A 97 -5.95 -9.83 -3.30
C ALA A 97 -4.64 -10.63 -3.31
N LYS A 98 -3.52 -9.98 -3.69
CA LYS A 98 -2.20 -10.64 -3.74
C LYS A 98 -1.74 -11.10 -2.35
N ILE A 99 -1.91 -10.25 -1.32
CA ILE A 99 -1.58 -10.62 0.07
C ILE A 99 -2.49 -11.75 0.54
N TRP A 100 -3.80 -11.68 0.26
CA TRP A 100 -4.75 -12.70 0.67
C TRP A 100 -4.43 -14.07 0.06
N PHE A 101 -4.20 -14.14 -1.26
CA PHE A 101 -3.80 -15.37 -1.93
C PHE A 101 -2.54 -15.95 -1.29
N ARG A 102 -1.48 -15.14 -1.20
CA ARG A 102 -0.19 -15.60 -0.73
C ARG A 102 -0.24 -16.09 0.71
N LEU A 103 -0.83 -15.31 1.61
CA LEU A 103 -0.93 -15.72 3.01
C LEU A 103 -1.69 -17.04 3.07
N ASN A 104 -2.77 -17.23 2.30
CA ASN A 104 -3.53 -18.49 2.22
C ASN A 104 -2.86 -19.60 1.39
N SER A 105 -1.52 -19.59 1.28
CA SER A 105 -0.70 -20.63 0.64
C SER A 105 -0.97 -20.82 -0.86
N ILE A 106 -1.57 -19.82 -1.52
CA ILE A 106 -1.80 -19.84 -2.96
C ILE A 106 -0.65 -19.08 -3.62
N ALA A 107 0.06 -19.75 -4.52
CA ALA A 107 1.10 -19.12 -5.31
C ALA A 107 0.44 -18.19 -6.35
N VAL A 108 0.81 -16.91 -6.31
CA VAL A 108 0.47 -15.93 -7.34
C VAL A 108 1.71 -15.13 -7.73
N PRO A 109 1.85 -14.72 -8.99
CA PRO A 109 2.92 -13.84 -9.43
C PRO A 109 2.88 -12.54 -8.64
N TRP A 110 3.97 -12.24 -7.95
CA TRP A 110 4.09 -11.00 -7.20
C TRP A 110 4.71 -9.90 -8.03
N ARG A 111 4.10 -9.66 -9.18
CA ARG A 111 4.56 -8.71 -10.18
C ARG A 111 3.48 -7.67 -10.44
N PRO A 112 3.82 -6.45 -10.87
CA PRO A 112 2.83 -5.44 -11.21
C PRO A 112 1.78 -6.01 -12.18
N LEU A 113 0.49 -5.76 -11.88
CA LEU A 113 -0.56 -6.03 -12.87
C LEU A 113 -0.57 -4.90 -13.89
N GLY A 114 -1.00 -5.20 -15.12
CA GLY A 114 -1.08 -4.20 -16.19
C GLY A 114 -2.00 -3.03 -15.84
N GLY A 115 -1.60 -1.82 -16.23
CA GLY A 115 -2.38 -0.60 -16.08
C GLY A 115 -1.90 0.46 -17.07
N MET A 116 -2.58 1.60 -17.13
CA MET A 116 -2.14 2.71 -17.96
C MET A 116 -0.83 3.28 -17.42
N SER A 117 0.23 3.19 -18.21
CA SER A 117 1.50 3.85 -17.91
C SER A 117 1.23 5.35 -17.68
N SER A 118 1.73 5.86 -16.56
CA SER A 118 1.58 7.27 -16.21
C SER A 118 2.96 7.91 -16.15
N PRO A 119 3.15 9.08 -16.77
CA PRO A 119 4.42 9.79 -16.69
C PRO A 119 4.73 10.11 -15.21
N PRO A 120 6.02 10.09 -14.81
CA PRO A 120 6.40 10.41 -13.45
C PRO A 120 5.92 11.82 -13.09
N THR A 121 5.08 11.93 -12.06
CA THR A 121 4.37 13.16 -11.65
C THR A 121 5.31 14.28 -11.17
N LEU A 122 6.60 14.00 -10.98
CA LEU A 122 7.62 14.95 -10.58
C LEU A 122 8.81 14.83 -11.54
N ALA A 123 9.13 15.94 -12.22
CA ALA A 123 10.29 16.04 -13.11
C ALA A 123 11.55 15.60 -12.35
N ALA A 124 12.19 14.55 -12.86
CA ALA A 124 13.46 14.05 -12.36
C ALA A 124 14.55 15.06 -12.74
N GLY A 125 14.73 16.11 -11.95
CA GLY A 125 16.01 16.81 -11.94
C GLY A 125 17.05 15.84 -11.38
N ASP A 126 18.20 15.69 -12.07
CA ASP A 126 19.28 14.72 -11.80
C ASP A 126 19.77 14.63 -10.35
N GLN A 127 19.44 15.61 -9.50
CA GLN A 127 19.82 15.65 -8.08
C GLN A 127 18.82 14.96 -7.13
N GLN A 128 17.76 14.30 -7.64
CA GLN A 128 16.65 13.80 -6.80
C GLN A 128 16.54 12.26 -6.70
N GLY A 129 17.51 11.46 -7.13
CA GLY A 129 17.41 9.99 -7.10
C GLY A 129 17.11 9.41 -5.71
N ILE A 130 18.13 9.34 -4.84
CA ILE A 130 17.98 8.74 -3.51
C ILE A 130 17.08 9.57 -2.57
N GLU A 131 17.07 10.89 -2.73
CA GLU A 131 16.23 11.79 -1.94
C GLU A 131 14.74 11.54 -2.16
N ARG A 132 14.36 11.24 -3.41
CA ARG A 132 12.98 10.89 -3.77
C ARG A 132 12.58 9.56 -3.15
N VAL A 133 13.47 8.56 -3.15
CA VAL A 133 13.22 7.28 -2.47
C VAL A 133 12.96 7.53 -0.98
N ILE A 134 13.83 8.29 -0.30
CA ILE A 134 13.68 8.60 1.11
C ILE A 134 12.36 9.33 1.38
N LEU A 135 12.03 10.33 0.56
CA LEU A 135 10.81 11.11 0.72
C LEU A 135 9.55 10.24 0.59
N LEU A 136 9.46 9.45 -0.47
CA LEU A 136 8.28 8.62 -0.77
C LEU A 136 8.14 7.47 0.21
N ALA A 137 9.25 6.82 0.59
CA ALA A 137 9.25 5.75 1.58
C ALA A 137 8.76 6.25 2.94
N LEU A 138 9.20 7.42 3.40
CA LEU A 138 8.78 7.99 4.69
C LEU A 138 7.27 8.32 4.74
N ILE A 139 6.69 8.78 3.63
CA ILE A 139 5.27 9.15 3.57
C ILE A 139 4.39 7.89 3.53
N GLY A 140 4.77 6.88 2.75
CA GLY A 140 3.90 5.75 2.44
C GLY A 140 4.05 4.52 3.33
N SER A 141 5.24 4.27 3.88
CA SER A 141 5.54 3.01 4.61
C SER A 141 5.35 3.12 6.13
N GLY A 142 5.22 4.33 6.65
CA GLY A 142 5.24 4.57 8.10
C GLY A 142 6.59 4.29 8.76
N LEU A 143 7.67 4.01 8.01
CA LEU A 143 9.02 3.83 8.56
C LEU A 143 9.56 5.12 9.18
N GLN A 144 10.35 4.97 10.25
CA GLN A 144 11.22 6.04 10.70
C GLN A 144 12.45 6.10 9.79
N LEU A 145 13.00 7.30 9.61
CA LEU A 145 14.21 7.51 8.80
C LEU A 145 15.38 6.61 9.22
N THR A 146 15.60 6.43 10.52
CA THR A 146 16.67 5.55 11.01
C THR A 146 16.41 4.07 10.77
N GLU A 147 15.14 3.67 10.63
CA GLU A 147 14.78 2.30 10.24
C GLU A 147 15.06 2.13 8.75
N LEU A 148 14.61 3.06 7.91
CA LEU A 148 14.84 3.07 6.47
C LEU A 148 16.32 3.03 6.09
N LEU A 149 17.17 3.86 6.72
CA LEU A 149 18.60 3.93 6.42
C LEU A 149 19.41 2.68 6.83
N ARG A 150 18.80 1.76 7.59
CA ARG A 150 19.43 0.51 8.04
C ARG A 150 19.03 -0.69 7.19
N LEU A 151 18.03 -0.53 6.32
CA LEU A 151 17.57 -1.61 5.46
C LEU A 151 18.66 -2.03 4.49
N ARG A 152 18.67 -3.33 4.20
CA ARG A 152 19.47 -3.99 3.19
C ARG A 152 18.60 -4.38 2.01
N VAL A 153 19.22 -4.75 0.89
CA VAL A 153 18.50 -5.28 -0.27
C VAL A 153 17.70 -6.54 0.11
N GLY A 154 18.24 -7.40 0.97
CA GLY A 154 17.55 -8.58 1.49
C GLY A 154 16.34 -8.29 2.38
N ASP A 155 16.18 -7.05 2.86
CA ASP A 155 15.06 -6.66 3.72
C ASP A 155 13.80 -6.24 2.93
N VAL A 156 13.83 -6.35 1.59
CA VAL A 156 12.67 -6.06 0.74
C VAL A 156 12.28 -7.22 -0.15
N GLY A 157 10.97 -7.37 -0.35
CA GLY A 157 10.45 -8.28 -1.35
C GLY A 157 9.03 -8.74 -1.14
N SER A 158 8.88 -10.04 -1.30
CA SER A 158 7.65 -10.81 -1.25
C SER A 158 7.44 -11.34 0.19
N LEU A 159 6.27 -11.83 0.55
CA LEU A 159 5.96 -12.59 1.78
C LEU A 159 5.64 -14.07 1.50
N ASP A 160 6.02 -14.99 2.36
CA ASP A 160 5.50 -16.35 2.30
C ASP A 160 4.08 -16.46 2.90
N ALA A 161 3.60 -17.70 3.06
CA ALA A 161 2.28 -17.99 3.63
C ALA A 161 2.14 -17.56 5.11
N ASP A 162 3.25 -17.43 5.83
CA ASP A 162 3.29 -17.04 7.24
C ASP A 162 3.54 -15.54 7.42
N GLY A 163 3.69 -14.79 6.32
CA GLY A 163 3.97 -13.37 6.35
C GLY A 163 5.43 -13.06 6.69
N CYS A 164 6.34 -14.02 6.48
CA CYS A 164 7.78 -13.81 6.53
C CYS A 164 8.29 -13.32 5.18
N LEU A 165 9.31 -12.48 5.19
CA LEU A 165 9.82 -11.86 3.96
C LEU A 165 10.64 -12.87 3.13
N MET A 166 10.41 -12.87 1.83
CA MET A 166 11.23 -13.51 0.80
C MET A 166 11.89 -12.41 -0.04
N PRO A 167 13.23 -12.32 -0.09
CA PRO A 167 13.94 -11.28 -0.84
C PRO A 167 13.57 -11.27 -2.33
N ASP A 168 13.09 -10.14 -2.83
CA ASP A 168 12.71 -9.93 -4.23
C ASP A 168 12.43 -8.44 -4.49
N VAL A 169 13.44 -7.69 -4.94
CA VAL A 169 13.30 -6.24 -5.14
C VAL A 169 12.22 -5.86 -6.18
N GLU A 170 11.88 -6.80 -7.07
CA GLU A 170 10.87 -6.62 -8.11
C GLU A 170 9.46 -7.00 -7.64
N ALA A 171 9.25 -7.36 -6.37
CA ALA A 171 7.93 -7.69 -5.85
C ALA A 171 6.96 -6.49 -5.89
N ASP A 172 5.69 -6.74 -6.21
CA ASP A 172 4.59 -5.75 -6.13
C ASP A 172 3.30 -6.38 -5.58
N PRO A 173 2.80 -5.99 -4.40
CA PRO A 173 3.36 -4.98 -3.48
C PRO A 173 4.75 -5.35 -2.94
N LEU A 174 5.60 -4.33 -2.79
CA LEU A 174 6.94 -4.51 -2.22
C LEU A 174 6.87 -4.41 -0.69
N ALA A 175 6.99 -5.55 -0.01
CA ALA A 175 7.08 -5.63 1.44
C ALA A 175 8.49 -5.27 1.92
N ILE A 176 8.55 -4.78 3.16
CA ILE A 176 9.79 -4.45 3.87
C ILE A 176 9.74 -5.15 5.23
N ALA A 177 10.75 -5.95 5.55
CA ALA A 177 10.99 -6.41 6.92
C ALA A 177 11.89 -5.41 7.65
N PHE A 178 11.54 -5.07 8.89
CA PHE A 178 12.35 -4.17 9.71
C PHE A 178 12.16 -4.45 11.20
N THR A 179 13.18 -4.17 12.00
CA THR A 179 13.05 -4.19 13.46
C THR A 179 12.89 -2.76 13.99
N PRO A 180 11.75 -2.42 14.61
CA PRO A 180 11.51 -1.08 15.13
C PRO A 180 12.55 -0.69 16.18
N ARG A 181 13.07 0.53 16.13
CA ARG A 181 14.12 0.95 17.09
C ARG A 181 13.59 1.25 18.49
N ARG A 182 12.29 1.56 18.60
CA ARG A 182 11.59 1.88 19.85
C ARG A 182 10.48 0.87 20.10
N GLY A 183 10.24 0.55 21.36
CA GLY A 183 9.26 -0.46 21.75
C GLY A 183 9.81 -1.88 21.61
N LYS A 184 8.90 -2.85 21.40
CA LYS A 184 9.27 -4.27 21.29
C LYS A 184 10.18 -4.50 20.08
N GLN A 185 11.39 -5.01 20.33
CA GLN A 185 12.38 -5.40 19.32
C GLN A 185 11.97 -6.72 18.65
N VAL A 186 10.86 -6.67 17.92
CA VAL A 186 10.33 -7.80 17.14
C VAL A 186 10.23 -7.34 15.71
N GLU A 187 10.67 -8.18 14.78
CA GLU A 187 10.55 -7.92 13.36
C GLU A 187 9.10 -7.57 12.98
N ARG A 188 8.95 -6.54 12.17
CA ARG A 188 7.69 -6.06 11.62
C ARG A 188 7.79 -5.99 10.12
N ILE A 189 6.63 -5.99 9.48
CA ILE A 189 6.50 -5.73 8.05
C ILE A 189 5.81 -4.40 7.80
N THR A 190 6.14 -3.79 6.68
CA THR A 190 5.39 -2.70 6.05
C THR A 190 5.52 -2.82 4.53
N PHE A 191 4.94 -1.89 3.78
CA PHE A 191 4.98 -1.92 2.33
C PHE A 191 5.41 -0.56 1.76
N LEU A 192 6.11 -0.58 0.62
CA LEU A 192 6.30 0.61 -0.20
C LEU A 192 5.08 0.82 -1.10
N THR A 193 4.72 2.08 -1.30
CA THR A 193 3.77 2.45 -2.36
C THR A 193 4.41 2.21 -3.72
N TYR A 194 3.58 2.10 -4.77
CA TYR A 194 4.04 1.95 -6.14
C TYR A 194 5.11 2.99 -6.52
N GLN A 195 4.87 4.27 -6.19
CA GLN A 195 5.81 5.36 -6.50
C GLN A 195 7.14 5.22 -5.74
N ALA A 196 7.09 4.79 -4.47
CA ALA A 196 8.29 4.58 -3.68
C ALA A 196 9.10 3.39 -4.22
N ARG A 197 8.42 2.31 -4.61
CA ARG A 197 9.02 1.14 -5.30
C ARG A 197 9.68 1.56 -6.61
N GLN A 198 8.97 2.27 -7.48
CA GLN A 198 9.53 2.72 -8.77
C GLN A 198 10.75 3.63 -8.59
N ALA A 199 10.71 4.54 -7.60
CA ALA A 199 11.86 5.36 -7.29
C ALA A 199 13.06 4.54 -6.78
N LEU A 200 12.81 3.51 -5.97
CA LEU A 200 13.85 2.60 -5.48
C LEU A 200 14.49 1.84 -6.63
N LEU A 201 13.68 1.24 -7.53
CA LEU A 201 14.18 0.49 -8.68
C LEU A 201 15.05 1.36 -9.59
N ALA A 202 14.58 2.56 -9.94
CA ALA A 202 15.37 3.51 -10.73
C ALA A 202 16.69 3.88 -10.04
N SER A 203 16.69 4.03 -8.71
CA SER A 203 17.90 4.32 -7.94
C SER A 203 18.89 3.15 -7.95
N LEU A 204 18.41 1.90 -7.87
CA LEU A 204 19.25 0.70 -7.90
C LEU A 204 19.82 0.46 -9.29
N GLU A 205 19.02 0.64 -10.34
CA GLU A 205 19.43 0.55 -11.74
C GLU A 205 20.53 1.57 -12.05
N GLN A 206 20.33 2.84 -11.67
CA GLN A 206 21.36 3.88 -11.85
C GLN A 206 22.66 3.53 -11.11
N GLY A 207 22.56 2.97 -9.90
CA GLY A 207 23.73 2.53 -9.14
C GLY A 207 24.43 1.30 -9.74
N ALA A 208 23.70 0.42 -10.41
CA ALA A 208 24.28 -0.72 -11.14
C ALA A 208 25.05 -0.26 -12.39
N ILE A 209 24.44 0.64 -13.17
CA ILE A 209 25.03 1.26 -14.37
C ILE A 209 26.34 1.96 -14.00
N ASN A 210 26.32 2.84 -12.99
CA ASN A 210 27.48 3.63 -12.60
C ASN A 210 28.64 2.80 -12.05
N ARG A 211 28.35 1.62 -11.46
CA ARG A 211 29.36 0.72 -10.91
C ARG A 211 29.84 -0.33 -11.92
N ALA A 212 29.33 -0.32 -13.15
CA ALA A 212 29.54 -1.38 -14.15
C ALA A 212 29.29 -2.79 -13.58
N SER A 213 28.39 -2.91 -12.61
CA SER A 213 28.12 -4.17 -11.92
C SER A 213 27.00 -4.91 -12.62
N MET A 214 27.34 -5.95 -13.38
CA MET A 214 26.38 -6.92 -13.94
C MET A 214 26.07 -8.07 -12.98
N HIS A 215 26.63 -8.06 -11.76
CA HIS A 215 26.41 -9.12 -10.78
C HIS A 215 25.01 -9.01 -10.15
N PRO A 216 24.42 -10.14 -9.72
CA PRO A 216 23.18 -10.12 -8.95
C PRO A 216 23.32 -9.21 -7.72
N LEU A 217 22.23 -8.53 -7.35
CA LEU A 217 22.23 -7.62 -6.22
C LEU A 217 22.68 -8.35 -4.95
N ASP A 218 23.70 -7.81 -4.29
CA ASP A 218 24.15 -8.27 -2.97
C ASP A 218 23.05 -7.99 -1.93
N LEU A 219 22.49 -9.06 -1.36
CA LEU A 219 21.41 -8.97 -0.37
C LEU A 219 21.85 -8.29 0.92
N ASP A 220 23.14 -8.30 1.25
CA ASP A 220 23.68 -7.63 2.44
C ASP A 220 24.02 -6.16 2.20
N ALA A 221 24.01 -5.71 0.94
CA ALA A 221 24.25 -4.32 0.61
C ALA A 221 23.15 -3.41 1.18
N PRO A 222 23.49 -2.16 1.58
CA PRO A 222 22.49 -1.18 1.97
C PRO A 222 21.46 -0.98 0.86
N LEU A 223 20.17 -0.98 1.24
CA LEU A 223 19.07 -0.73 0.30
C LEU A 223 19.19 0.67 -0.33
N LEU A 224 19.64 1.63 0.48
CA LEU A 224 19.87 3.00 0.06
C LEU A 224 21.38 3.29 0.04
N ALA A 225 21.91 3.49 -1.17
CA ALA A 225 23.26 3.95 -1.43
C ALA A 225 23.23 5.10 -2.43
N GLN A 226 24.30 5.90 -2.48
CA GLN A 226 24.50 6.83 -3.58
C GLN A 226 24.81 6.07 -4.87
N SER A 227 24.73 6.75 -6.01
CA SER A 227 24.91 6.13 -7.32
C SER A 227 26.34 5.61 -7.54
N ASP A 228 27.32 6.13 -6.81
CA ASP A 228 28.71 5.64 -6.74
C ASP A 228 28.90 4.45 -5.76
N GLY A 229 27.83 4.01 -5.09
CA GLY A 229 27.85 2.97 -4.06
C GLY A 229 28.23 3.45 -2.66
N SER A 230 28.57 4.74 -2.48
CA SER A 230 28.87 5.31 -1.17
C SER A 230 27.62 5.42 -0.29
N LYS A 231 27.82 5.63 1.01
CA LYS A 231 26.71 5.80 1.97
C LYS A 231 25.92 7.07 1.65
N VAL A 232 24.61 7.03 1.88
CA VAL A 232 23.75 8.22 1.75
C VAL A 232 24.32 9.39 2.56
N SER A 233 24.58 10.52 1.90
CA SER A 233 25.14 11.70 2.55
C SER A 233 24.18 12.32 3.57
N ALA A 234 24.73 12.93 4.62
CA ALA A 234 23.96 13.68 5.61
C ALA A 234 23.16 14.83 4.98
N GLN A 235 23.68 15.42 3.89
CA GLN A 235 23.01 16.50 3.16
C GLN A 235 21.75 16.01 2.44
N SER A 236 21.82 14.86 1.75
CA SER A 236 20.66 14.23 1.10
C SER A 236 19.58 13.86 2.11
N VAL A 237 20.00 13.31 3.27
CA VAL A 237 19.08 13.02 4.37
C VAL A 237 18.43 14.29 4.90
N ALA A 238 19.20 15.35 5.16
CA ALA A 238 18.67 16.62 5.64
C ALA A 238 17.68 17.26 4.65
N ARG A 239 17.97 17.19 3.34
CA ARG A 239 17.09 17.72 2.30
C ARG A 239 15.78 16.93 2.20
N ALA A 240 15.85 15.59 2.23
CA ALA A 240 14.67 14.74 2.24
C ALA A 240 13.79 14.98 3.48
N ARG A 241 14.40 15.13 4.67
CA ARG A 241 13.67 15.48 5.90
C ARG A 241 12.98 16.84 5.82
N ARG A 242 13.67 17.87 5.30
CA ARG A 242 13.07 19.20 5.14
C ARG A 242 11.87 19.16 4.18
N ARG A 243 12.00 18.47 3.04
CA ARG A 243 10.91 18.30 2.07
C ARG A 243 9.74 17.51 2.66
N SER A 244 10.02 16.39 3.34
CA SER A 244 8.99 15.59 4.03
C SER A 244 8.24 16.42 5.06
N GLY A 245 8.96 17.16 5.91
CA GLY A 245 8.34 18.04 6.91
C GLY A 245 7.50 19.15 6.29
N ALA A 246 7.91 19.72 5.16
CA ALA A 246 7.11 20.71 4.43
C ALA A 246 5.83 20.10 3.85
N LEU A 247 5.90 18.91 3.25
CA LEU A 247 4.72 18.21 2.73
C LEU A 247 3.74 17.81 3.83
N ILE A 248 4.24 17.29 4.96
CA ILE A 248 3.40 16.95 6.12
C ILE A 248 2.69 18.21 6.65
N ARG A 249 3.39 19.34 6.76
CA ARG A 249 2.78 20.62 7.18
C ARG A 249 1.71 21.07 6.20
N ALA A 250 2.01 21.12 4.90
CA ALA A 250 1.04 21.50 3.88
C ALA A 250 -0.20 20.59 3.90
N GLY A 251 -0.01 19.27 4.01
CA GLY A 251 -1.12 18.32 4.14
C GLY A 251 -1.95 18.53 5.40
N SER A 252 -1.30 18.81 6.53
CA SER A 252 -1.98 19.15 7.78
C SER A 252 -2.77 20.45 7.67
N GLU A 253 -2.22 21.47 7.02
CA GLU A 253 -2.88 22.76 6.79
C GLU A 253 -4.12 22.60 5.91
N VAL A 254 -4.03 21.85 4.82
CA VAL A 254 -5.19 21.51 3.97
C VAL A 254 -6.25 20.77 4.77
N ASN A 255 -5.87 19.75 5.54
CA ASN A 255 -6.84 18.97 6.32
C ASN A 255 -7.53 19.82 7.39
N VAL A 256 -6.78 20.64 8.15
CA VAL A 256 -7.33 21.56 9.14
C VAL A 256 -8.27 22.57 8.50
N THR A 257 -7.88 23.12 7.35
CA THR A 257 -8.69 24.09 6.60
C THR A 257 -9.98 23.44 6.12
N LEU A 258 -9.90 22.25 5.50
CA LEU A 258 -11.07 21.51 5.04
C LEU A 258 -12.03 21.19 6.21
N CYS A 259 -11.52 20.64 7.31
CA CYS A 259 -12.34 20.37 8.50
C CYS A 259 -13.00 21.63 9.05
N ARG A 260 -12.27 22.75 9.10
CA ARG A 260 -12.81 24.04 9.55
C ARG A 260 -13.91 24.52 8.60
N THR A 261 -13.65 24.59 7.30
CA THR A 261 -14.62 25.02 6.29
C THR A 261 -15.87 24.14 6.28
N THR A 262 -15.71 22.81 6.37
CA THR A 262 -16.86 21.89 6.47
C THR A 262 -17.64 22.11 7.77
N GLY A 263 -16.95 22.32 8.90
CA GLY A 263 -17.60 22.64 10.17
C GLY A 263 -18.34 23.97 10.16
N ASP A 264 -17.75 25.00 9.54
CA ASP A 264 -18.34 26.32 9.37
C ASP A 264 -19.58 26.25 8.45
N PHE A 265 -19.48 25.51 7.34
CA PHE A 265 -20.62 25.20 6.47
C PHE A 265 -21.78 24.58 7.25
N PHE A 266 -21.53 23.54 8.06
CA PHE A 266 -22.60 22.91 8.85
C PHE A 266 -23.13 23.80 9.98
N ARG A 267 -22.32 24.71 10.55
CA ARG A 267 -22.84 25.69 11.52
C ARG A 267 -23.75 26.72 10.84
N GLU A 268 -23.37 27.18 9.66
CA GLU A 268 -24.13 28.20 8.92
C GLU A 268 -25.40 27.62 8.27
N TRP A 269 -25.33 26.42 7.71
CA TRP A 269 -26.40 25.80 6.92
C TRP A 269 -27.19 24.73 7.67
N GLY A 270 -26.72 24.30 8.84
CA GLY A 270 -27.27 23.15 9.57
C GLY A 270 -26.78 21.81 9.00
N LEU A 271 -27.17 20.70 9.64
CA LEU A 271 -26.87 19.36 9.12
C LEU A 271 -27.61 19.15 7.78
N PRO A 272 -27.10 18.32 6.86
CA PRO A 272 -27.82 17.97 5.64
C PRO A 272 -29.25 17.53 5.96
N GLY A 273 -30.24 18.20 5.38
CA GLY A 273 -31.67 17.95 5.63
C GLY A 273 -32.29 18.69 6.82
N SER A 274 -31.50 19.36 7.70
CA SER A 274 -32.07 20.03 8.89
C SER A 274 -32.87 21.30 8.57
N ARG A 275 -32.74 21.83 7.36
CA ARG A 275 -33.54 22.95 6.84
C ARG A 275 -34.47 22.53 5.69
N PHE A 276 -34.53 21.23 5.39
CA PHE A 276 -35.43 20.71 4.36
C PHE A 276 -36.82 20.58 4.97
N VAL A 277 -37.69 21.54 4.66
CA VAL A 277 -39.14 21.41 4.85
C VAL A 277 -39.67 20.89 3.52
N GLY A 278 -39.78 19.56 3.41
CA GLY A 278 -40.54 18.95 2.34
C GLY A 278 -42.02 19.30 2.49
N PRO A 279 -42.83 19.27 1.41
CA PRO A 279 -44.28 19.41 1.56
C PRO A 279 -44.73 18.34 2.57
N GLU A 280 -45.45 18.77 3.62
CA GLU A 280 -46.15 17.86 4.54
C GLU A 280 -46.84 16.80 3.70
N GLU A 281 -46.55 15.53 3.98
CA GLU A 281 -47.05 14.32 3.33
C GLU A 281 -48.21 14.59 2.36
N LEU A 282 -47.88 14.97 1.11
CA LEU A 282 -48.89 14.92 0.06
C LEU A 282 -49.30 13.45 -0.01
N PRO A 283 -50.61 13.13 0.11
CA PRO A 283 -51.08 11.78 -0.07
C PRO A 283 -50.50 11.24 -1.37
N MET A 284 -49.92 10.04 -1.32
CA MET A 284 -49.26 9.35 -2.45
C MET A 284 -50.10 9.29 -3.74
N GLU A 285 -51.38 9.66 -3.69
CA GLU A 285 -52.31 9.76 -4.81
C GLU A 285 -52.04 10.95 -5.75
N GLU A 286 -51.30 11.98 -5.32
CA GLU A 286 -51.00 13.16 -6.15
C GLU A 286 -49.69 13.09 -6.94
N TYR A 287 -48.87 12.05 -6.75
CA TYR A 287 -47.72 11.78 -7.62
C TYR A 287 -48.15 10.92 -8.82
N ARG A 288 -48.71 11.55 -9.86
CA ARG A 288 -48.88 10.97 -11.21
C ARG A 288 -48.08 11.72 -12.26
#